data_AF-A0A536TMB6-F1
#
_entry.id   AF-A0A536TMB6-F1
#
_cell.length_a   1.000
_cell.length_b   1.000
_cell.length_c   1.000
_cell.angle_alpha   90.00
_cell.angle_beta   90.00
_cell.angle_gamma   90.00
#
_symmetry.space_group_name_H-M   'P 1'
#
loop_
_entity.id
_entity.type
_entity.pdbx_description
1 polymer ?
#
loop_
_entity_poly.entity_id
_entity_poly.type
_entity_poly.pdbx_seq_one_letter_code
_entity_poly.pdbx_strand_id
1 'polypeptide(L)' 'RLWDHATRDKMDKDRFRRDLGNVIEKYREVAQRIGAPL' A
#
# COMPACT_ATOMS: atom_id res chain seq x y z
N ARG A 1 -0.83 8.23 -6.25
CA ARG A 1 -0.06 7.95 -5.03
C ARG A 1 -1.06 7.79 -3.89
N LEU A 2 -0.95 6.75 -3.08
CA LEU A 2 -1.91 6.40 -2.03
C LEU A 2 -1.17 6.30 -0.70
N TRP A 3 -1.52 7.19 0.22
CA TRP A 3 -0.91 7.27 1.54
C TRP A 3 -1.99 6.98 2.57
N ASP A 4 -1.63 6.23 3.61
CA ASP A 4 -2.50 5.99 4.74
C ASP A 4 -2.78 7.32 5.48
N HIS A 5 -4.05 7.59 5.77
CA HIS A 5 -4.45 8.86 6.38
C HIS A 5 -3.91 9.03 7.82
N ALA A 6 -3.86 7.95 8.60
CA ALA A 6 -3.47 8.00 10.01
C ALA A 6 -1.95 8.04 10.18
N THR A 7 -1.23 7.23 9.41
CA THR A 7 0.22 7.01 9.57
C THR A 7 1.07 7.74 8.54
N ARG A 8 0.46 8.23 7.45
CA ARG A 8 1.15 8.72 6.24
C ARG A 8 2.04 7.65 5.58
N ASP A 9 1.83 6.38 5.90
CA ASP A 9 2.56 5.27 5.29
C ASP A 9 2.21 5.17 3.80
N LYS A 10 3.22 4.89 2.97
CA LYS A 10 3.04 4.80 1.53
C LYS A 10 2.48 3.43 1.19
N MET A 11 1.30 3.38 0.58
CA MET A 11 0.63 2.14 0.19
C MET A 11 0.64 1.89 -1.32
N ASP A 12 1.53 2.57 -2.04
CA ASP A 12 1.64 2.48 -3.49
C ASP A 12 3.02 1.98 -3.96
N LYS A 13 3.22 1.93 -5.27
CA LYS A 13 4.47 1.49 -5.93
C LYS A 13 5.72 2.28 -5.52
N ASP A 14 5.60 3.46 -4.88
CA ASP A 14 6.74 4.15 -4.26
C ASP A 14 7.46 3.25 -3.24
N ARG A 15 6.77 2.27 -2.63
CA ARG A 15 7.41 1.30 -1.74
C ARG A 15 8.49 0.48 -2.43
N PHE A 16 8.22 0.02 -3.65
CA PHE A 16 9.21 -0.69 -4.46
C PHE A 16 10.30 0.25 -4.96
N ARG A 17 9.94 1.45 -5.44
CA ARG A 17 10.94 2.40 -5.98
C ARG A 17 11.92 2.94 -4.93
N ARG A 18 11.60 2.81 -3.65
CA ARG A 18 12.42 3.31 -2.53
C ARG A 18 12.85 2.21 -1.57
N ASP A 19 12.74 0.94 -1.98
CA ASP A 19 13.08 -0.24 -1.16
C ASP A 19 12.49 -0.23 0.25
N LEU A 20 11.24 0.24 0.41
CA LEU A 20 10.52 0.30 1.69
C LEU A 20 9.91 -1.05 2.11
N GLY A 21 10.15 -2.12 1.33
CA GLY A 21 9.66 -3.47 1.61
C GLY A 21 8.13 -3.61 1.64
N ASN A 22 7.68 -4.82 1.99
CA ASN A 22 6.28 -5.18 2.27
C ASN A 22 5.28 -4.76 1.17
N VAL A 23 5.73 -4.80 -0.09
CA VAL A 23 4.95 -4.32 -1.24
C VAL A 23 3.67 -5.13 -1.40
N ILE A 24 3.77 -6.46 -1.42
CA ILE A 24 2.62 -7.36 -1.62
C ILE A 24 1.57 -7.18 -0.51
N GLU A 25 2.03 -7.15 0.74
CA GLU A 25 1.15 -6.99 1.92
C GLU A 25 0.41 -5.66 1.89
N LYS A 26 1.09 -4.56 1.55
CA LYS A 26 0.46 -3.24 1.46
C LYS A 26 -0.53 -3.15 0.31
N TYR A 27 -0.27 -3.80 -0.81
CA TYR A 27 -1.24 -3.90 -1.90
C TYR A 27 -2.46 -4.75 -1.53
N ARG A 28 -2.30 -5.83 -0.76
CA ARG A 28 -3.42 -6.59 -0.19
C ARG A 28 -4.25 -5.74 0.77
N GLU A 29 -3.58 -4.97 1.63
CA GLU A 29 -4.24 -4.05 2.56
C GLU A 29 -5.07 -2.99 1.82
N VAL A 30 -4.54 -2.44 0.72
CA VAL A 30 -5.30 -1.52 -0.16
C VAL A 30 -6.50 -2.23 -0.77
N ALA A 31 -6.32 -3.43 -1.33
CA ALA A 31 -7.41 -4.19 -1.95
C ALA A 31 -8.55 -4.47 -0.95
N GLN A 32 -8.22 -4.87 0.28
CA GLN A 32 -9.21 -5.09 1.34
C GLN A 32 -9.98 -3.81 1.68
N ARG A 33 -9.29 -2.66 1.80
CA ARG A 33 -9.92 -1.37 2.14
C ARG A 33 -10.88 -0.85 1.07
N ILE A 34 -10.61 -1.14 -0.20
CA ILE A 34 -11.46 -0.71 -1.32
C ILE A 34 -12.47 -1.78 -1.75
N GLY A 35 -12.47 -2.95 -1.10
CA GLY A 35 -13.32 -4.08 -1.46
C GLY A 35 -12.99 -4.71 -2.81
N ALA A 36 -11.74 -4.61 -3.27
CA ALA A 36 -11.32 -5.25 -4.51
C ALA A 36 -11.13 -6.75 -4.30
N PRO A 37 -11.50 -7.59 -5.29
CA PRO A 37 -11.19 -9.02 -5.25
C PRO A 37 -9.66 -9.24 -5.27
N LEU A 38 -9.21 -10.18 -4.44
CA LEU A 38 -7.80 -10.58 -4.28
C LEU A 38 -7.44 -11.74 -5.20
#